data_AF-A0A7J0BHC4-F1
#
_entry.id   AF-A0A7J0BHC4-F1
#
_cell.length_a   1.000
_cell.length_b   1.000
_cell.length_c   1.000
_cell.angle_alpha   90.00
_cell.angle_beta   90.00
_cell.angle_gamma   90.00
#
_symmetry.space_group_name_H-M   'P 1'
#
loop_
_entity.id
_entity.type
_entity.pdbx_description
1 polymer ?
#
loop_
_entity_poly.entity_id
_entity_poly.type
_entity_poly.pdbx_seq_one_letter_code
_entity_poly.pdbx_strand_id
1 'polypeptide(L)'
;MHEVSLGRTIRDYLTGEQVEQTTYEDLRQALARILVEEKGYPASSVRARIGVHFPVAGTAVSAVSAVSAGAAGAAGAVEEETGAEEYCRTIDLAVYDADGRPMLILLFCPGQVNTYRRESLAAARLFPGGPVPLVLITDTKDAMLVGVQKDEVLGGGMHAIPVWDWLERLVQEHPVLPLSPERIGAERRILHTYSEFIKTCCDETLCML
;
A
#
# COMPACT_ATOMS: atom_id res chain seq x y z
N MET A 1 0.45 -17.67 -1.02
CA MET A 1 -0.20 -17.70 -2.34
C MET A 1 0.64 -16.80 -3.24
N HIS A 2 0.87 -17.17 -4.49
CA HIS A 2 1.53 -16.28 -5.45
C HIS A 2 0.45 -15.77 -6.41
N GLU A 3 0.65 -14.57 -6.95
CA GLU A 3 -0.19 -14.08 -8.03
C GLU A 3 0.08 -14.93 -9.29
N VAL A 4 -0.99 -15.45 -9.89
CA VAL A 4 -0.90 -16.29 -11.08
C VAL A 4 -1.93 -15.79 -12.09
N SER A 5 -1.48 -15.56 -13.31
CA SER A 5 -2.35 -15.27 -14.46
C SER A 5 -3.25 -16.47 -14.76
N LEU A 6 -4.54 -16.22 -14.97
CA LEU A 6 -5.53 -17.23 -15.35
C LEU A 6 -5.78 -17.25 -16.87
N GLY A 7 -4.97 -16.52 -17.65
CA GLY A 7 -4.99 -16.56 -19.12
C GLY A 7 -6.24 -15.97 -19.78
N ARG A 8 -6.99 -15.13 -19.06
CA ARG A 8 -8.19 -14.44 -19.57
C ARG A 8 -8.29 -13.03 -18.99
N THR A 9 -9.09 -12.20 -19.64
CA THR A 9 -9.42 -10.85 -19.15
C THR A 9 -10.82 -10.83 -18.54
N ILE A 10 -10.98 -9.99 -17.52
CA ILE A 10 -12.26 -9.71 -16.87
C ILE A 10 -12.55 -8.23 -16.92
N ARG A 11 -13.83 -7.89 -16.78
CA ARG A 11 -14.26 -6.51 -16.62
C ARG A 11 -14.12 -6.10 -15.17
N ASP A 12 -13.34 -5.06 -14.91
CA ASP A 12 -13.16 -4.51 -13.58
C ASP A 12 -14.47 -3.97 -13.01
N TYR A 13 -14.76 -4.31 -11.76
CA TYR A 13 -16.02 -3.98 -11.11
C TYR A 13 -16.18 -2.47 -10.88
N LEU A 14 -15.10 -1.77 -10.51
CA LEU A 14 -15.16 -0.35 -10.13
C LEU A 14 -15.09 0.57 -11.35
N THR A 15 -14.18 0.28 -12.28
CA THR A 15 -13.85 1.12 -13.44
C THR A 15 -14.56 0.68 -14.71
N GLY A 16 -14.90 -0.61 -14.82
CA GLY A 16 -15.46 -1.19 -16.05
C GLY A 16 -14.44 -1.47 -17.16
N GLU A 17 -13.15 -1.28 -16.90
CA GLU A 17 -12.06 -1.56 -17.83
C GLU A 17 -11.78 -3.06 -17.96
N GLN A 18 -11.12 -3.48 -19.05
CA GLN A 18 -10.69 -4.86 -19.23
C GLN A 18 -9.32 -5.06 -18.60
N VAL A 19 -9.23 -5.91 -17.58
CA VAL A 19 -7.99 -6.22 -16.85
C VAL A 19 -7.66 -7.69 -16.95
N GLU A 20 -6.37 -8.04 -16.85
CA GLU A 20 -5.96 -9.44 -16.74
C GLU A 20 -6.53 -10.06 -15.47
N GLN A 21 -7.05 -11.28 -15.58
CA GLN A 21 -7.49 -12.02 -14.42
C GLN A 21 -6.34 -12.78 -13.81
N THR A 22 -6.02 -12.42 -12.57
CA THR A 22 -5.10 -13.16 -11.71
C THR A 22 -5.82 -13.66 -10.46
N THR A 23 -5.17 -14.57 -9.73
CA THR A 23 -5.67 -15.04 -8.42
C THR A 23 -5.87 -13.91 -7.41
N TYR A 24 -5.02 -12.88 -7.42
CA TYR A 24 -5.15 -11.73 -6.54
C TYR A 24 -6.18 -10.74 -7.05
N GLU A 25 -6.28 -10.58 -8.37
CA GLU A 25 -7.29 -9.74 -8.95
C GLU A 25 -8.70 -10.24 -8.63
N ASP A 26 -8.96 -11.55 -8.68
CA ASP A 26 -10.26 -12.11 -8.28
C ASP A 26 -10.62 -11.77 -6.83
N LEU A 27 -9.63 -11.81 -5.92
CA LEU A 27 -9.83 -11.46 -4.51
C LEU A 27 -10.10 -9.97 -4.33
N ARG A 28 -9.35 -9.12 -5.02
CA ARG A 28 -9.54 -7.66 -5.00
C ARG A 28 -10.93 -7.26 -5.54
N GLN A 29 -11.37 -7.90 -6.63
CA GLN A 29 -12.71 -7.71 -7.20
C GLN A 29 -13.81 -8.14 -6.21
N ALA A 30 -13.63 -9.28 -5.53
CA ALA A 30 -14.56 -9.75 -4.52
C ALA A 30 -14.64 -8.79 -3.32
N LEU A 31 -13.51 -8.28 -2.84
CA LEU A 31 -13.45 -7.28 -1.77
C LEU A 31 -14.13 -5.97 -2.17
N ALA A 32 -13.95 -5.52 -3.42
CA ALA A 32 -14.65 -4.33 -3.93
C ALA A 32 -16.17 -4.51 -3.91
N ARG A 33 -16.66 -5.70 -4.30
CA ARG A 33 -18.10 -6.04 -4.22
C ARG A 33 -18.60 -6.08 -2.78
N ILE A 34 -17.85 -6.63 -1.84
CA ILE A 34 -18.23 -6.60 -0.42
C ILE A 34 -18.41 -5.16 0.05
N LEU A 35 -17.48 -4.26 -0.27
CA LEU A 35 -17.60 -2.84 0.11
C LEU A 35 -18.86 -2.20 -0.52
N VAL A 36 -19.06 -2.37 -1.82
CA VAL A 36 -20.15 -1.67 -2.53
C VAL A 36 -21.51 -2.30 -2.27
N GLU A 37 -21.64 -3.61 -2.47
CA GLU A 37 -22.93 -4.32 -2.47
C GLU A 37 -23.41 -4.65 -1.06
N GLU A 38 -22.50 -5.02 -0.15
CA GLU A 38 -22.89 -5.44 1.21
C GLU A 38 -22.73 -4.33 2.25
N LYS A 39 -21.67 -3.52 2.14
CA LYS A 39 -21.37 -2.47 3.14
C LYS A 39 -21.85 -1.08 2.73
N GLY A 40 -22.43 -0.95 1.53
CA GLY A 40 -23.11 0.26 1.06
C GLY A 40 -22.20 1.38 0.58
N TYR A 41 -20.94 1.09 0.24
CA TYR A 41 -20.00 2.11 -0.22
C TYR A 41 -20.40 2.55 -1.64
N PRO A 42 -20.51 3.86 -1.93
CA PRO A 42 -20.65 4.31 -3.30
C PRO A 42 -19.45 3.82 -4.12
N ALA A 43 -19.66 3.18 -5.27
CA ALA A 43 -18.55 2.70 -6.11
C ALA A 43 -17.57 3.83 -6.49
N SER A 44 -18.09 5.05 -6.67
CA SER A 44 -17.28 6.26 -6.94
C SER A 44 -16.37 6.69 -5.79
N SER A 45 -16.62 6.22 -4.57
CA SER A 45 -15.76 6.47 -3.40
C SER A 45 -14.59 5.51 -3.28
N VAL A 46 -14.62 4.39 -4.02
CA VAL A 46 -13.63 3.31 -3.92
C VAL A 46 -12.72 3.33 -5.15
N ARG A 47 -11.41 3.36 -4.93
CA ARG A 47 -10.39 3.25 -5.98
C ARG A 47 -9.50 2.05 -5.71
N ALA A 48 -9.03 1.41 -6.78
CA ALA A 48 -8.18 0.23 -6.69
C ALA A 48 -6.72 0.54 -7.03
N ARG A 49 -5.81 -0.31 -6.57
CA ARG A 49 -4.39 -0.34 -6.99
C ARG A 49 -3.65 0.99 -6.80
N ILE A 50 -3.79 1.60 -5.63
CA ILE A 50 -3.09 2.85 -5.33
C ILE A 50 -1.64 2.56 -4.94
N GLY A 51 -0.67 3.15 -5.64
CA GLY A 51 0.75 3.03 -5.30
C GLY A 51 1.16 3.93 -4.15
N VAL A 52 1.76 3.37 -3.10
CA VAL A 52 2.48 4.10 -2.06
C VAL A 52 3.96 4.08 -2.41
N HIS A 53 4.42 5.17 -3.02
CA HIS A 53 5.81 5.34 -3.46
C HIS A 53 6.66 5.93 -2.35
N PHE A 54 7.86 5.38 -2.14
CA PHE A 54 8.77 5.88 -1.12
C PHE A 54 10.24 5.67 -1.48
N PRO A 55 11.08 6.71 -1.30
CA PRO A 55 12.52 6.58 -1.50
C PRO A 55 13.19 5.91 -0.29
N VAL A 56 14.14 5.04 -0.57
CA VAL A 56 15.04 4.44 0.42
C VAL A 56 16.47 4.80 0.03
N ALA A 57 17.22 5.41 0.95
CA ALA A 57 18.64 5.68 0.72
C ALA A 57 19.34 4.32 0.55
N GLY A 58 19.96 4.11 -0.61
CA GLY A 58 20.72 2.89 -0.85
C GLY A 58 21.79 2.74 0.22
N THR A 59 21.79 1.62 0.94
CA THR A 59 23.03 1.19 1.60
C THR A 59 24.00 0.88 0.48
N ALA A 60 25.09 1.63 0.36
CA ALA A 60 26.21 1.26 -0.49
C ALA A 60 26.59 -0.18 -0.13
N VAL A 61 26.15 -1.14 -0.94
CA VAL A 61 26.59 -2.52 -0.82
C VAL A 61 28.02 -2.46 -1.31
N SER A 62 28.98 -2.46 -0.38
CA SER A 62 30.39 -2.50 -0.74
C SER A 62 30.59 -3.78 -1.54
N ALA A 63 30.64 -3.66 -2.87
CA ALA A 63 31.07 -4.73 -3.72
C ALA A 63 32.46 -5.12 -3.22
N VAL A 64 32.61 -6.33 -2.68
CA VAL A 64 33.94 -6.90 -2.46
C VAL A 64 34.47 -7.23 -3.84
N SER A 65 35.02 -6.22 -4.52
CA SER A 65 35.74 -6.42 -5.78
C SER A 65 36.98 -7.25 -5.46
N ALA A 66 37.04 -8.44 -6.05
CA ALA A 66 38.29 -9.17 -6.18
C ALA A 66 39.32 -8.26 -6.86
N VAL A 67 40.45 -8.10 -6.19
CA VAL A 67 41.59 -7.29 -6.64
C VAL A 67 42.10 -7.79 -7.99
N SER A 68 42.24 -6.89 -8.95
CA SER A 68 43.38 -6.93 -9.87
C SER A 68 43.83 -5.50 -10.20
N ALA A 69 45.16 -5.33 -10.20
CA ALA A 69 45.87 -4.06 -10.16
C ALA A 69 45.94 -3.35 -11.53
N GLY A 70 46.00 -2.01 -11.52
CA GLY A 70 46.36 -1.21 -12.69
C GLY A 70 46.30 0.29 -12.42
N ALA A 71 47.37 1.02 -12.73
CA ALA A 71 47.74 2.34 -12.18
C ALA A 71 47.06 3.59 -12.79
N ALA A 72 46.91 4.59 -11.91
CA ALA A 72 47.13 6.05 -12.05
C ALA A 72 46.30 6.90 -13.02
N GLY A 73 45.64 7.93 -12.46
CA GLY A 73 45.53 9.24 -13.13
C GLY A 73 44.28 10.10 -12.82
N ALA A 74 44.52 11.19 -12.07
CA ALA A 74 43.82 12.47 -12.06
C ALA A 74 42.43 12.62 -11.38
N ALA A 75 42.35 13.70 -10.60
CA ALA A 75 41.28 14.10 -9.73
C ALA A 75 40.04 14.62 -10.49
N GLY A 76 38.88 14.13 -10.10
CA GLY A 76 37.60 14.81 -10.22
C GLY A 76 36.87 14.62 -8.90
N ALA A 77 36.36 15.70 -8.31
CA ALA A 77 35.39 15.59 -7.25
C ALA A 77 34.15 14.94 -7.87
N VAL A 78 33.97 13.65 -7.60
CA VAL A 78 32.74 12.95 -7.95
C VAL A 78 31.74 13.39 -6.89
N GLU A 79 30.78 14.23 -7.28
CA GLU A 79 29.56 14.37 -6.51
C GLU A 79 28.97 12.97 -6.39
N GLU A 80 29.02 12.42 -5.19
CA GLU A 80 28.47 11.11 -4.86
C GLU A 80 26.94 11.24 -4.96
N GLU A 81 26.41 11.01 -6.17
CA GLU A 81 24.98 10.78 -6.39
C GLU A 81 24.59 9.58 -5.52
N THR A 82 24.13 9.87 -4.31
CA THR A 82 23.53 8.88 -3.43
C THR A 82 22.17 8.56 -4.04
N GLY A 83 22.15 7.69 -5.05
CA GLY A 83 20.93 7.29 -5.75
C GLY A 83 19.95 6.67 -4.76
N ALA A 84 18.93 7.41 -4.36
CA ALA A 84 17.83 6.86 -3.59
C ALA A 84 17.03 5.93 -4.50
N GLU A 85 16.95 4.65 -4.14
CA GLU A 85 16.09 3.70 -4.86
C GLU A 85 14.63 3.98 -4.48
N GLU A 86 13.74 4.03 -5.47
CA GLU A 86 12.31 4.20 -5.26
C GLU A 86 11.63 2.83 -5.17
N TYR A 87 10.86 2.63 -4.09
CA TYR A 87 10.05 1.45 -3.86
C TYR A 87 8.57 1.82 -3.95
N CYS A 88 7.74 0.86 -4.34
CA CYS A 88 6.30 1.05 -4.39
C CYS A 88 5.59 -0.10 -3.68
N ARG A 89 4.64 0.25 -2.80
CA ARG A 89 3.69 -0.69 -2.24
C ARG A 89 2.28 -0.40 -2.77
N THR A 90 1.71 -1.35 -3.50
CA THR A 90 0.33 -1.24 -4.00
C THR A 90 -0.68 -1.54 -2.91
N ILE A 91 -1.68 -0.68 -2.79
CA ILE A 91 -2.87 -0.82 -1.93
C ILE A 91 -4.01 -1.35 -2.78
N ASP A 92 -4.67 -2.40 -2.29
CA ASP A 92 -5.71 -3.10 -3.05
C ASP A 92 -6.93 -2.21 -3.30
N LEU A 93 -7.43 -1.57 -2.24
CA LEU A 93 -8.55 -0.62 -2.30
C LEU A 93 -8.32 0.58 -1.36
N ALA A 94 -8.70 1.76 -1.80
CA ALA A 94 -8.72 2.99 -1.01
C ALA A 94 -10.10 3.64 -1.12
N VAL A 95 -10.60 4.14 0.00
CA VAL A 95 -11.91 4.79 0.11
C VAL A 95 -11.72 6.27 0.42
N TYR A 96 -12.43 7.12 -0.31
CA TYR A 96 -12.33 8.57 -0.22
C TYR A 96 -13.67 9.20 0.17
N ASP A 97 -13.61 10.33 0.87
CA ASP A 97 -14.78 11.17 1.11
C ASP A 97 -15.15 12.00 -0.14
N ALA A 98 -16.20 12.82 -0.02
CA ALA A 98 -16.66 13.70 -1.10
C ALA A 98 -15.64 14.80 -1.48
N ASP A 99 -14.74 15.15 -0.56
CA ASP A 99 -13.66 16.12 -0.77
C ASP A 99 -12.39 15.48 -1.35
N GLY A 100 -12.41 14.16 -1.59
CA GLY A 100 -11.27 13.41 -2.10
C GLY A 100 -10.20 13.09 -1.06
N ARG A 101 -10.52 13.14 0.24
CA ARG A 101 -9.59 12.76 1.32
C ARG A 101 -9.70 11.26 1.60
N PRO A 102 -8.57 10.56 1.78
CA PRO A 102 -8.60 9.13 2.07
C PRO A 102 -9.12 8.87 3.50
N MET A 103 -10.11 8.00 3.62
CA MET A 103 -10.74 7.62 4.89
C MET A 103 -10.27 6.25 5.39
N LEU A 104 -10.18 5.28 4.47
CA LEU A 104 -9.86 3.90 4.75
C LEU A 104 -9.03 3.33 3.60
N ILE A 105 -7.97 2.60 3.92
CA ILE A 105 -7.31 1.71 2.96
C ILE A 105 -7.50 0.25 3.36
N LEU A 106 -7.52 -0.62 2.35
CA LEU A 106 -7.69 -2.05 2.51
C LEU A 106 -6.51 -2.77 1.85
N LEU A 107 -5.85 -3.64 2.60
CA LEU A 107 -4.86 -4.57 2.07
C LEU A 107 -5.33 -6.02 2.24
N PHE A 108 -5.34 -6.75 1.14
CA PHE A 108 -5.41 -8.20 1.16
C PHE A 108 -4.05 -8.78 1.57
N CYS A 109 -4.08 -9.84 2.38
CA CYS A 109 -2.88 -10.55 2.78
C CYS A 109 -3.00 -12.07 2.63
N PRO A 110 -2.01 -12.75 2.02
CA PRO A 110 -1.97 -14.21 1.95
C PRO A 110 -1.40 -14.80 3.25
N GLY A 111 -2.11 -14.67 4.36
CA GLY A 111 -1.67 -15.19 5.66
C GLY A 111 -2.47 -14.65 6.84
N GLN A 112 -1.92 -14.79 8.06
CA GLN A 112 -2.57 -14.26 9.26
C GLN A 112 -2.56 -12.74 9.23
N VAL A 113 -3.74 -12.12 9.38
CA VAL A 113 -3.95 -10.67 9.32
C VAL A 113 -3.00 -9.87 10.23
N ASN A 114 -2.71 -10.39 11.43
CA ASN A 114 -1.84 -9.70 12.39
C ASN A 114 -0.38 -9.57 11.92
N THR A 115 0.10 -10.49 11.08
CA THR A 115 1.48 -10.45 10.54
C THR A 115 1.71 -9.25 9.63
N TYR A 116 0.64 -8.77 8.98
CA TYR A 116 0.68 -7.65 8.01
C TYR A 116 0.39 -6.29 8.64
N ARG A 117 0.09 -6.23 9.95
CA ARG A 117 -0.28 -5.02 10.67
C ARG A 117 0.75 -3.90 10.52
N ARG A 118 2.03 -4.25 10.73
CA ARG A 118 3.12 -3.27 10.74
C ARG A 118 3.37 -2.65 9.35
N GLU A 119 3.38 -3.48 8.32
CA GLU A 119 3.47 -3.04 6.92
C GLU A 119 2.28 -2.16 6.52
N SER A 120 1.07 -2.62 6.83
CA SER A 120 -0.18 -1.94 6.47
C SER A 120 -0.30 -0.57 7.12
N LEU A 121 0.14 -0.43 8.38
CA LEU A 121 0.21 0.87 9.06
C LEU A 121 1.24 1.80 8.45
N ALA A 122 2.42 1.29 8.10
CA ALA A 122 3.44 2.10 7.43
C ALA A 122 2.93 2.62 6.08
N ALA A 123 2.25 1.76 5.31
CA ALA A 123 1.60 2.13 4.07
C ALA A 123 0.49 3.18 4.27
N ALA A 124 -0.38 3.01 5.27
CA ALA A 124 -1.41 3.99 5.61
C ALA A 124 -0.84 5.35 6.00
N ARG A 125 0.28 5.37 6.72
CA ARG A 125 0.96 6.60 7.18
C ARG A 125 1.69 7.33 6.07
N LEU A 126 2.17 6.60 5.06
CA LEU A 126 2.89 7.13 3.90
C LEU A 126 2.00 7.31 2.67
N PHE A 127 0.69 7.11 2.80
CA PHE A 127 -0.25 7.09 1.69
C PHE A 127 -0.24 8.43 0.91
N PRO A 128 -0.35 8.40 -0.43
CA PRO A 128 -0.40 9.62 -1.23
C PRO A 128 -1.63 10.47 -0.88
N GLY A 129 -1.45 11.78 -0.78
CA GLY A 129 -2.50 12.70 -0.31
C GLY A 129 -2.57 12.85 1.22
N GLY A 130 -1.76 12.09 1.97
CA GLY A 130 -1.61 12.21 3.42
C GLY A 130 -1.97 10.92 4.16
N PRO A 131 -1.65 10.84 5.47
CA PRO A 131 -1.92 9.65 6.27
C PRO A 131 -3.41 9.32 6.28
N VAL A 132 -3.74 8.04 6.17
CA VAL A 132 -5.13 7.56 6.20
C VAL A 132 -5.54 7.27 7.66
N PRO A 133 -6.73 7.69 8.11
CA PRO A 133 -7.20 7.45 9.49
C PRO A 133 -7.33 5.96 9.86
N LEU A 134 -7.79 5.15 8.91
CA LEU A 134 -8.12 3.75 9.11
C LEU A 134 -7.41 2.84 8.10
N VAL A 135 -7.01 1.66 8.56
CA VAL A 135 -6.54 0.57 7.69
C VAL A 135 -7.26 -0.73 8.04
N LEU A 136 -7.72 -1.42 7.00
CA LEU A 136 -8.35 -2.73 7.08
C LEU A 136 -7.42 -3.76 6.43
N ILE A 137 -7.15 -4.85 7.14
CA ILE A 137 -6.28 -5.94 6.67
C ILE A 137 -7.13 -7.20 6.65
N THR A 138 -7.11 -7.95 5.56
CA THR A 138 -7.95 -9.15 5.45
C THR A 138 -7.32 -10.24 4.58
N ASP A 139 -7.53 -11.50 4.95
CA ASP A 139 -7.22 -12.67 4.11
C ASP A 139 -8.49 -13.26 3.46
N THR A 140 -9.59 -12.49 3.47
CA THR A 140 -10.98 -12.85 3.09
C THR A 140 -11.70 -13.84 4.02
N LYS A 141 -11.03 -14.39 5.04
CA LYS A 141 -11.65 -15.25 6.07
C LYS A 141 -11.73 -14.55 7.42
N ASP A 142 -10.71 -13.76 7.73
CA ASP A 142 -10.59 -12.89 8.89
C ASP A 142 -10.28 -11.45 8.41
N ALA A 143 -10.51 -10.48 9.29
CA ALA A 143 -10.14 -9.10 9.04
C ALA A 143 -9.72 -8.39 10.34
N MET A 144 -8.93 -7.34 10.21
CA MET A 144 -8.52 -6.48 11.32
C MET A 144 -8.66 -5.02 10.90
N LEU A 145 -9.49 -4.28 11.62
CA LEU A 145 -9.61 -2.83 11.45
C LEU A 145 -8.74 -2.13 12.49
N VAL A 146 -7.91 -1.19 12.04
CA VAL A 146 -6.94 -0.49 12.90
C VAL A 146 -7.05 1.02 12.70
N GLY A 147 -7.10 1.75 13.82
CA GLY A 147 -6.92 3.21 13.87
C GLY A 147 -5.44 3.57 13.80
N VAL A 148 -5.04 4.30 12.75
CA VAL A 148 -3.63 4.44 12.34
C VAL A 148 -2.81 5.29 13.31
N GLN A 149 -3.41 6.37 13.85
CA GLN A 149 -2.73 7.35 14.69
C GLN A 149 -2.16 6.74 15.98
N LYS A 150 -2.97 5.90 16.64
CA LYS A 150 -2.61 5.26 17.92
C LYS A 150 -2.14 3.82 17.77
N ASP A 151 -2.19 3.28 16.55
CA ASP A 151 -2.00 1.85 16.31
C ASP A 151 -2.96 1.01 17.18
N GLU A 152 -4.26 1.29 17.08
CA GLU A 152 -5.30 0.71 17.92
C GLU A 152 -6.18 -0.24 17.12
N VAL A 153 -6.32 -1.50 17.56
CA VAL A 153 -7.24 -2.45 16.92
C VAL A 153 -8.68 -2.11 17.32
N LEU A 154 -9.50 -1.75 16.34
CA LEU A 154 -10.89 -1.33 16.53
C LEU A 154 -11.88 -2.50 16.40
N GLY A 155 -11.47 -3.56 15.70
CA GLY A 155 -12.27 -4.77 15.52
C GLY A 155 -11.50 -5.88 14.82
N GLY A 156 -11.97 -7.11 14.98
CA GLY A 156 -11.46 -8.31 14.31
C GLY A 156 -12.59 -9.10 13.63
N GLY A 157 -12.27 -10.06 12.76
CA GLY A 157 -13.26 -10.78 11.96
C GLY A 157 -13.84 -9.96 10.82
N MET A 158 -14.50 -10.63 9.87
CA MET A 158 -15.12 -9.98 8.71
C MET A 158 -16.24 -8.97 9.07
N HIS A 159 -16.77 -9.02 10.29
CA HIS A 159 -17.71 -8.02 10.79
C HIS A 159 -17.06 -6.68 11.14
N ALA A 160 -15.73 -6.64 11.29
CA ALA A 160 -14.96 -5.42 11.51
C ALA A 160 -14.89 -4.53 10.26
N ILE A 161 -15.24 -5.02 9.07
CA ILE A 161 -15.36 -4.19 7.87
C ILE A 161 -16.47 -3.16 8.11
N PRO A 162 -16.16 -1.85 8.17
CA PRO A 162 -17.13 -0.84 8.52
C PRO A 162 -18.17 -0.69 7.42
N VAL A 163 -19.39 -0.35 7.81
CA VAL A 163 -20.47 0.05 6.89
C VAL A 163 -20.33 1.53 6.55
N TRP A 164 -20.69 1.91 5.32
CA TRP A 164 -20.48 3.26 4.78
C TRP A 164 -21.05 4.36 5.67
N ASP A 165 -22.29 4.22 6.10
CA ASP A 165 -23.01 5.21 6.92
C ASP A 165 -22.34 5.53 8.27
N TRP A 166 -21.42 4.67 8.72
CA TRP A 166 -20.70 4.82 9.99
C TRP A 166 -19.23 5.20 9.80
N LEU A 167 -18.71 5.13 8.58
CA LEU A 167 -17.29 5.32 8.30
C LEU A 167 -16.82 6.73 8.67
N GLU A 168 -17.60 7.76 8.32
CA GLU A 168 -17.25 9.14 8.62
C GLU A 168 -17.13 9.39 10.13
N ARG A 169 -18.06 8.85 10.92
CA ARG A 169 -17.99 8.92 12.37
C ARG A 169 -16.74 8.23 12.90
N LEU A 170 -16.41 7.06 12.37
CA LEU A 170 -15.23 6.32 12.80
C LEU A 170 -13.93 7.08 12.47
N VAL A 171 -13.87 7.73 11.30
CA VAL A 171 -12.76 8.61 10.93
C VAL A 171 -12.63 9.79 11.90
N GLN A 172 -13.75 10.41 12.30
CA GLN A 172 -13.75 11.51 13.27
C GLN A 172 -13.29 11.07 14.67
N GLU A 173 -13.63 9.85 15.09
CA GLU A 173 -13.20 9.26 16.37
C GLU A 173 -11.71 8.87 16.37
N HIS A 174 -11.13 8.59 15.19
CA HIS A 174 -9.74 8.18 15.01
C HIS A 174 -8.96 9.08 14.03
N PRO A 175 -8.80 10.39 14.32
CA PRO A 175 -8.10 11.29 13.42
C PRO A 175 -6.61 10.93 13.34
N VAL A 176 -6.02 11.17 12.18
CA VAL A 176 -4.58 10.99 11.95
C VAL A 176 -3.94 12.33 11.59
N LEU A 177 -2.76 12.56 12.16
CA LEU A 177 -1.99 13.78 11.93
C LEU A 177 -0.85 13.51 10.93
N PRO A 178 -0.47 14.51 10.12
CA PRO A 178 0.74 14.43 9.31
C PRO A 178 1.97 14.04 10.15
N LEU A 179 2.79 13.15 9.59
CA LEU A 179 3.99 12.66 10.27
C LEU A 179 5.10 13.71 10.24
N SER A 180 5.92 13.73 11.30
CA SER A 180 7.18 14.46 11.27
C SER A 180 8.16 13.81 10.27
N PRO A 181 9.14 14.57 9.71
CA PRO A 181 10.11 14.01 8.77
C PRO A 181 10.89 12.80 9.32
N GLU A 182 11.21 12.82 10.62
CA GLU A 182 11.86 11.69 11.30
C GLU A 182 10.98 10.43 11.29
N ARG A 183 9.69 10.57 11.62
CA ARG A 183 8.74 9.45 11.58
C ARG A 183 8.54 8.94 10.16
N ILE A 184 8.46 9.82 9.16
CA ILE A 184 8.41 9.42 7.74
C ILE A 184 9.60 8.50 7.41
N GLY A 185 10.82 8.89 7.80
CA GLY A 185 12.00 8.05 7.59
C GLY A 185 11.91 6.67 8.28
N ALA A 186 11.33 6.60 9.47
CA ALA A 186 11.11 5.33 10.18
C ALA A 186 10.08 4.45 9.49
N GLU A 187 8.94 5.01 9.07
CA GLU A 187 7.89 4.26 8.34
C GLU A 187 8.41 3.75 6.99
N ARG A 188 9.25 4.52 6.28
CA ARG A 188 9.86 4.09 5.02
C ARG A 188 10.75 2.86 5.20
N ARG A 189 11.54 2.82 6.27
CA ARG A 189 12.36 1.63 6.59
C ARG A 189 11.50 0.41 6.91
N ILE A 190 10.39 0.61 7.64
CA ILE A 190 9.43 -0.46 7.90
C ILE A 190 8.89 -0.99 6.58
N LEU A 191 8.33 -0.12 5.74
CA LEU A 191 7.70 -0.52 4.48
C LEU A 191 8.71 -1.16 3.51
N HIS A 192 9.96 -0.67 3.50
CA HIS A 192 11.06 -1.26 2.74
C HIS A 192 11.30 -2.73 3.11
N THR A 193 11.41 -3.07 4.40
CA THR A 193 11.61 -4.47 4.86
C THR A 193 10.55 -5.44 4.32
N TYR A 194 9.33 -4.96 4.08
CA TYR A 194 8.24 -5.78 3.51
C TYR A 194 8.14 -5.67 1.97
N SER A 195 8.79 -4.68 1.36
CA SER A 195 8.73 -4.39 -0.08
C SER A 195 10.02 -4.71 -0.82
N GLU A 196 11.05 -5.26 -0.16
CA GLU A 196 12.37 -5.58 -0.76
C GLU A 196 12.28 -6.46 -2.03
N PHE A 197 11.22 -7.27 -2.15
CA PHE A 197 10.97 -8.12 -3.32
C PHE A 197 10.05 -7.48 -4.38
N ILE A 198 9.47 -6.31 -4.10
CA ILE A 198 8.58 -5.53 -4.96
C ILE A 198 9.30 -4.24 -5.33
N LYS A 199 10.43 -4.37 -6.05
CA LYS A 199 11.31 -3.24 -6.39
C LYS A 199 10.68 -2.25 -7.36
N THR A 200 9.64 -2.65 -8.07
CA THR A 200 9.04 -1.82 -9.12
C THR A 200 7.65 -2.38 -9.37
N CYS A 201 6.60 -1.61 -9.06
CA CYS A 201 5.28 -1.89 -9.60
C CYS A 201 5.32 -1.42 -11.07
N CYS A 202 5.80 -2.27 -11.98
CA CYS A 202 5.90 -1.96 -13.39
C CYS A 202 4.50 -1.85 -14.03
N ASP A 203 4.06 -0.63 -14.31
CA ASP A 203 3.82 -0.11 -15.67
C ASP A 203 3.31 1.33 -15.51
N GLU A 204 4.01 2.31 -16.11
CA GLU A 204 3.72 3.75 -16.04
C GLU A 204 2.28 4.12 -16.48
N THR A 205 1.52 3.17 -17.02
CA THR A 205 0.18 3.36 -17.57
C THR A 205 -0.96 3.26 -16.55
N LEU A 206 -0.78 2.60 -15.40
CA LEU A 206 -1.86 2.34 -14.44
C LEU A 206 -1.80 3.21 -13.16
N CYS A 207 -0.70 3.93 -12.93
CA CYS A 207 -0.49 4.76 -11.73
C CYS A 207 -0.74 6.26 -11.93
N MET A 208 -1.27 6.70 -13.08
CA MET A 208 -1.43 8.12 -13.45
C MET A 208 -2.90 8.59 -13.54
N LEU A 209 -3.86 7.85 -12.97
CA LEU A 209 -5.28 8.23 -12.96
C LEU A 209 -5.81 8.53 -11.54
#